data_AF-A0A3S1B2E5-F1
#
_entry.id   AF-A0A3S1B2E5-F1
#
_cell.length_a   1.000
_cell.length_b   1.000
_cell.length_c   1.000
_cell.angle_alpha   90.00
_cell.angle_beta   90.00
_cell.angle_gamma   90.00
#
_symmetry.space_group_name_H-M   'P 1'
#
loop_
_entity.id
_entity.type
_entity.pdbx_description
1 polymer ?
#
loop_
_entity_poly.entity_id
_entity_poly.type
_entity_poly.pdbx_seq_one_letter_code
_entity_poly.pdbx_strand_id
1 'polypeptide(L)'
;MIFTSINQDNLYQLCDAFEGFLIDHDITFTYVDMTEENGIISFLFANDPEKGRVVEFEGKNSIGLETEYIAKEVLAPILPRLKAYSKIKSS
;
A
#
# COMPACT_ATOMS: atom_id res chain seq x y z
N MET A 1 -0.62 -11.21 9.35
CA MET A 1 0.27 -10.88 10.51
C MET A 1 -0.34 -9.69 11.23
N ILE A 2 -0.25 -9.56 12.56
CA ILE A 2 -0.86 -8.41 13.25
C ILE A 2 0.04 -7.18 13.19
N PHE A 3 -0.52 -6.04 12.76
CA PHE A 3 0.14 -4.74 12.82
C PHE A 3 0.09 -4.21 14.26
N THR A 4 1.19 -4.35 15.00
CA THR A 4 1.20 -4.13 16.47
C THR A 4 1.58 -2.73 16.92
N SER A 5 2.30 -1.99 16.08
CA SER A 5 2.71 -0.60 16.34
C SER A 5 3.25 0.03 15.06
N ILE A 6 3.32 1.35 15.04
CA ILE A 6 3.92 2.11 13.92
C ILE A 6 5.43 2.12 14.14
N ASN A 7 6.11 1.16 13.51
CA ASN A 7 7.55 1.07 13.47
C ASN A 7 7.99 0.51 12.10
N GLN A 8 9.27 0.63 11.78
CA GLN A 8 9.80 0.28 10.48
C GLN A 8 9.56 -1.20 10.11
N ASP A 9 9.73 -2.14 11.03
CA ASP A 9 9.54 -3.57 10.77
C ASP A 9 8.08 -3.90 10.43
N ASN A 10 7.14 -3.34 11.19
CA ASN A 10 5.72 -3.52 10.95
C ASN A 10 5.27 -2.81 9.65
N LEU A 11 5.86 -1.66 9.32
CA LEU A 11 5.60 -0.97 8.05
C LEU A 11 6.06 -1.80 6.86
N TYR A 12 7.23 -2.45 6.94
CA TYR A 12 7.68 -3.36 5.88
C TYR A 12 6.71 -4.52 5.68
N GLN A 13 6.25 -5.15 6.77
CA GLN A 13 5.29 -6.26 6.67
C GLN A 13 3.93 -5.81 6.13
N LEU A 14 3.51 -4.59 6.47
CA LEU A 14 2.29 -4.00 5.92
C LEU A 14 2.47 -3.70 4.43
N CYS A 15 3.64 -3.21 4.01
CA CYS A 15 3.99 -3.01 2.61
C CYS A 15 3.95 -4.32 1.82
N ASP A 16 4.55 -5.39 2.36
CA ASP A 16 4.51 -6.73 1.76
C ASP A 16 3.07 -7.23 1.58
N ALA A 17 2.20 -7.00 2.58
CA ALA A 17 0.80 -7.37 2.50
C ALA A 17 0.03 -6.56 1.44
N PHE A 18 0.35 -5.26 1.30
CA PHE A 18 -0.20 -4.42 0.24
C PHE A 18 0.25 -4.91 -1.13
N GLU A 19 1.54 -5.21 -1.31
CA GLU A 19 2.08 -5.75 -2.56
C GLU A 19 1.44 -7.11 -2.91
N GLY A 20 1.34 -8.02 -1.94
CA GLY A 20 0.67 -9.31 -2.11
C GLY A 20 -0.79 -9.16 -2.56
N PHE A 21 -1.55 -8.25 -1.94
CA PHE A 21 -2.92 -7.96 -2.34
C PHE A 21 -3.02 -7.45 -3.78
N LEU A 22 -2.07 -6.62 -4.23
CA LEU A 22 -2.02 -6.13 -5.61
C LEU A 22 -1.74 -7.27 -6.59
N ILE A 23 -0.76 -8.13 -6.27
CA ILE A 23 -0.38 -9.28 -7.09
C ILE A 23 -1.56 -10.25 -7.26
N ASP A 24 -2.28 -10.55 -6.17
CA ASP A 24 -3.50 -11.40 -6.18
C ASP A 24 -4.62 -10.82 -7.09
N HIS A 25 -4.52 -9.55 -7.47
CA HIS A 25 -5.46 -8.85 -8.34
C HIS A 25 -4.90 -8.51 -9.73
N ASP A 26 -3.78 -9.15 -10.12
CA ASP A 26 -3.07 -8.93 -11.39
C ASP A 26 -2.58 -7.48 -11.55
N ILE A 27 -2.17 -6.85 -10.45
CA ILE A 27 -1.61 -5.50 -10.41
C ILE A 27 -0.18 -5.59 -9.92
N THR A 28 0.74 -5.04 -10.70
CA THR A 28 2.14 -4.90 -10.31
C THR A 28 2.58 -3.48 -10.63
N PHE A 29 3.34 -2.89 -9.71
CA PHE A 29 4.01 -1.61 -9.91
C PHE A 29 5.52 -1.82 -9.85
N THR A 30 6.29 -1.08 -10.63
CA THR A 30 7.76 -1.17 -10.63
C THR A 30 8.36 -0.75 -9.29
N TYR A 31 7.73 0.22 -8.63
CA TYR A 31 8.15 0.77 -7.36
C TYR A 31 6.97 0.79 -6.39
N VAL A 32 7.19 0.24 -5.21
CA VAL A 32 6.31 0.37 -4.05
C VAL A 32 7.15 0.74 -2.84
N ASP A 33 6.60 1.57 -1.96
CA ASP A 33 7.23 1.92 -0.69
C ASP A 33 6.15 2.27 0.33
N MET A 34 6.49 2.18 1.61
CA MET A 34 5.60 2.55 2.70
C MET A 34 6.37 3.35 3.74
N THR A 35 5.93 4.59 3.93
CA THR A 35 6.52 5.50 4.91
C THR A 35 5.49 5.91 5.95
N GLU A 36 5.97 6.47 7.05
CA GLU A 36 5.11 7.07 8.05
C GLU A 36 5.64 8.43 8.48
N GLU A 37 4.71 9.38 8.62
CA GLU A 37 4.98 10.71 9.17
C GLU A 37 3.81 11.15 10.06
N ASN A 38 4.09 11.49 11.32
CA ASN A 38 3.12 12.03 12.29
C ASN A 38 1.86 11.16 12.49
N GLY A 39 2.02 9.84 12.46
CA GLY A 39 0.97 8.83 12.60
C GLY A 39 0.19 8.53 11.31
N ILE A 40 0.57 9.16 10.19
CA ILE A 40 -0.01 8.92 8.87
C ILE A 40 0.89 7.98 8.09
N ILE A 41 0.35 6.84 7.69
CA ILE A 41 1.04 5.88 6.84
C ILE A 41 0.72 6.21 5.39
N SER A 42 1.77 6.30 4.58
CA SER A 42 1.71 6.63 3.16
C SER A 42 2.23 5.45 2.35
N PHE A 43 1.35 4.83 1.57
CA PHE A 43 1.71 3.78 0.61
C PHE A 43 1.95 4.39 -0.77
N LEU A 44 3.21 4.44 -1.19
CA LEU A 44 3.65 4.92 -2.50
C LEU A 44 3.63 3.76 -3.50
N PHE A 45 3.12 4.00 -4.71
CA PHE A 45 3.21 3.06 -5.83
C PHE A 45 3.40 3.78 -7.16
N ALA A 46 4.24 3.23 -8.03
CA ALA A 46 4.58 3.84 -9.31
C ALA A 46 5.08 2.83 -10.35
N ASN A 47 4.76 3.07 -11.63
CA ASN A 47 5.48 2.47 -12.77
C ASN A 47 6.64 3.36 -13.26
N ASP A 48 6.60 4.65 -12.93
CA ASP A 48 7.59 5.67 -13.24
C ASP A 48 7.86 6.45 -11.93
N PRO A 49 9.10 6.47 -11.40
CA PRO A 49 9.44 7.13 -10.14
C PRO A 49 8.99 8.59 -10.06
N GLU A 50 8.95 9.30 -11.18
CA GLU A 50 8.56 10.72 -11.22
C GLU A 50 7.04 10.92 -11.14
N LYS A 51 6.25 9.85 -11.33
CA LYS A 51 4.77 9.86 -11.33
C LYS A 51 4.18 9.03 -10.20
N GLY A 52 4.91 8.90 -9.10
CA GLY A 52 4.46 8.18 -7.90
C GLY A 52 3.11 8.67 -7.40
N ARG A 53 2.28 7.72 -6.98
CA ARG A 53 0.98 7.98 -6.34
C ARG A 53 1.03 7.48 -4.91
N VAL A 54 0.29 8.14 -4.05
CA VAL A 54 0.24 7.83 -2.63
C VAL A 54 -1.20 7.56 -2.21
N VAL A 55 -1.37 6.57 -1.33
CA VAL A 55 -2.58 6.36 -0.55
C VAL A 55 -2.22 6.52 0.91
N GLU A 56 -2.94 7.39 1.61
CA GLU A 56 -2.63 7.75 3.00
C GLU A 56 -3.76 7.31 3.93
N PHE A 57 -3.39 6.85 5.11
CA PHE A 57 -4.34 6.48 6.17
C PHE A 57 -3.72 6.64 7.56
N GLU A 58 -4.57 6.79 8.58
CA GLU A 58 -4.09 6.90 9.96
C GLU A 58 -3.63 5.54 10.49
N GLY A 59 -2.32 5.40 10.76
CA GLY A 59 -1.74 4.14 11.23
C GLY A 59 -2.29 3.68 12.57
N LYS A 60 -2.69 4.61 13.45
CA LYS A 60 -3.28 4.28 14.76
C LYS A 60 -4.56 3.45 14.67
N ASN A 61 -5.32 3.61 13.59
CA ASN A 61 -6.57 2.87 13.36
C ASN A 61 -6.30 1.44 12.87
N SER A 62 -5.05 1.14 12.52
CA SER A 62 -4.61 -0.17 12.03
C SER A 62 -4.00 -1.05 13.13
N ILE A 63 -3.71 -0.49 14.30
CA ILE A 63 -3.07 -1.23 15.40
C ILE A 63 -4.00 -2.32 15.92
N GLY A 64 -3.48 -3.55 15.99
CA GLY A 64 -4.22 -4.74 16.43
C GLY A 64 -5.01 -5.44 15.32
N LEU A 65 -4.93 -4.95 14.08
CA LEU A 65 -5.54 -5.58 12.91
C LEU A 65 -4.51 -6.43 12.14
N GLU A 66 -5.00 -7.42 11.40
CA GLU A 66 -4.16 -8.18 10.46
C GLU A 66 -3.74 -7.30 9.26
N THR A 67 -2.48 -7.40 8.85
CA THR A 67 -1.89 -6.67 7.72
C THR A 67 -2.64 -6.92 6.42
N GLU A 68 -3.09 -8.17 6.19
CA GLU A 68 -3.89 -8.55 5.02
C GLU A 68 -5.29 -7.92 5.06
N TYR A 69 -5.87 -7.78 6.26
CA TYR A 69 -7.15 -7.10 6.44
C TYR A 69 -7.01 -5.60 6.15
N ILE A 70 -5.96 -4.95 6.69
CA ILE A 70 -5.68 -3.53 6.44
C ILE A 70 -5.49 -3.28 4.95
N ALA A 71 -4.68 -4.10 4.28
CA ALA A 71 -4.45 -4.01 2.83
C ALA A 71 -5.76 -4.05 2.05
N LYS A 72 -6.64 -5.00 2.37
CA LYS A 72 -7.96 -5.11 1.75
C LYS A 72 -8.82 -3.87 1.98
N GLU A 73 -8.95 -3.40 3.22
CA GLU A 73 -9.80 -2.24 3.54
C GLU A 73 -9.31 -0.96 2.86
N VAL A 74 -8.00 -0.77 2.76
CA VAL A 74 -7.39 0.42 2.15
C VAL A 74 -7.43 0.34 0.62
N LEU A 75 -7.08 -0.80 0.03
CA LEU A 75 -6.88 -0.93 -1.42
C LEU A 75 -8.14 -1.36 -2.19
N ALA A 76 -9.02 -2.18 -1.61
CA ALA A 76 -10.21 -2.66 -2.32
C ALA A 76 -11.11 -1.52 -2.85
N PRO A 77 -11.38 -0.44 -2.10
CA PRO A 77 -12.20 0.69 -2.57
C PRO A 77 -11.61 1.40 -3.79
N ILE A 78 -10.29 1.37 -3.95
CA ILE A 78 -9.57 2.05 -5.03
C ILE A 78 -9.05 1.10 -6.11
N LEU A 79 -9.34 -0.21 -6.00
CA LEU A 79 -8.87 -1.24 -6.92
C LEU A 79 -9.15 -0.92 -8.41
N PRO A 80 -10.33 -0.38 -8.81
CA PRO A 80 -10.55 0.00 -10.20
C PRO A 80 -9.57 1.07 -10.70
N ARG A 81 -9.18 2.02 -9.85
CA ARG A 81 -8.21 3.07 -10.18
C ARG A 81 -6.80 2.47 -10.28
N LEU A 82 -6.42 1.61 -9.33
CA LEU A 82 -5.13 0.91 -9.35
C LEU A 82 -4.94 0.09 -10.64
N LYS A 83 -5.97 -0.66 -11.06
CA LYS A 83 -5.96 -1.41 -12.34
C LYS A 83 -5.83 -0.52 -13.56
N ALA A 84 -6.44 0.67 -13.53
CA ALA A 84 -6.27 1.63 -14.61
C ALA A 84 -4.82 2.12 -14.67
N TYR A 85 -4.23 2.45 -13.52
CA TYR A 85 -2.86 2.96 -13.43
C TYR A 85 -1.79 1.95 -13.80
N SER A 86 -1.92 0.69 -13.37
CA SER A 86 -0.92 -0.34 -13.72
C SER A 86 -0.83 -0.61 -15.22
N LYS A 87 -1.91 -0.35 -15.97
CA LYS A 87 -1.96 -0.49 -17.43
C LYS A 87 -1.48 0.73 -18.19
N ILE A 88 -1.30 1.88 -17.54
CA ILE A 88 -0.71 3.05 -18.18
C ILE A 88 0.76 2.72 -18.41
N LYS A 89 1.09 2.30 -19.64
CA LYS A 89 2.48 2.25 -20.08
C LYS A 89 3.02 3.67 -20.05
N SER A 90 4.17 3.84 -19.40
CA SER A 90 5.01 5.02 -19.58
C SER A 90 5.40 5.06 -21.06
N SER A 91 4.60 5.78 -21.86
CA SER A 91 4.84 6.03 -23.28
C SER A 91 6.03 6.95 -23.48
#